data_AF-A0A7C6YNH6-F1
#
_entry.id   AF-A0A7C6YNH6-F1
#
_cell.length_a   1.000
_cell.length_b   1.000
_cell.length_c   1.000
_cell.angle_alpha   90.00
_cell.angle_beta   90.00
_cell.angle_gamma   90.00
#
_symmetry.space_group_name_H-M   'P 1'
#
loop_
_entity.id
_entity.type
_entity.pdbx_description
1 polymer ?
#
loop_
_entity_poly.entity_id
_entity_poly.type
_entity_poly.pdbx_seq_one_letter_code
_entity_poly.pdbx_strand_id
1 'polypeptide(L)' 'MATFVYEAVNNMGETVKSTYEASARDEVLEMLEKKKLYPIKVEETVGKEIKTPVSLQRVKLRAETCLQ' A
#
# COMPACT_ATOMS: atom_id res chain seq x y z
N MET A 1 17.70 -11.86 2.11
CA MET A 1 16.29 -11.75 2.51
C MET A 1 15.73 -10.50 1.90
N ALA A 2 14.52 -10.57 1.35
CA ALA A 2 13.84 -9.44 0.75
C ALA A 2 12.70 -8.99 1.67
N THR A 3 12.43 -7.68 1.70
CA THR A 3 11.33 -7.12 2.48
C THR A 3 10.10 -6.99 1.59
N PHE A 4 9.02 -7.68 1.94
CA PHE A 4 7.76 -7.62 1.22
C PHE A 4 6.79 -6.70 1.94
N VAL A 5 6.26 -5.70 1.24
CA VAL A 5 5.13 -4.91 1.71
C VAL A 5 3.88 -5.63 1.25
N TYR A 6 2.99 -5.97 2.18
CA TYR A 6 1.70 -6.56 1.87
C TYR A 6 0.55 -5.69 2.37
N GLU A 7 -0.55 -5.77 1.64
CA GLU A 7 -1.85 -5.23 1.99
C GLU A 7 -2.84 -6.40 1.94
N ALA A 8 -3.50 -6.67 3.05
CA ALA A 8 -4.41 -7.80 3.21
C ALA A 8 -5.64 -7.39 4.02
N VAL A 9 -6.75 -8.11 3.87
CA VAL A 9 -7.98 -7.86 4.62
C VAL A 9 -8.21 -8.97 5.64
N ASN A 10 -8.61 -8.61 6.85
CA ASN A 10 -8.99 -9.58 7.88
C ASN A 10 -10.46 -10.03 7.70
N ASN A 11 -10.91 -11.01 8.48
CA ASN A 11 -12.29 -11.49 8.43
C ASN A 11 -13.34 -10.44 8.86
N MET A 12 -12.92 -9.30 9.43
CA MET A 12 -13.79 -8.18 9.78
C MET A 12 -13.92 -7.17 8.63
N GLY A 13 -13.22 -7.36 7.51
CA GLY A 13 -13.21 -6.44 6.38
C GLY A 13 -12.22 -5.28 6.55
N GLU A 14 -11.36 -5.31 7.56
CA GLU A 14 -10.38 -4.27 7.81
C GLU A 14 -9.10 -4.53 7.01
N THR A 15 -8.62 -3.51 6.32
CA THR A 15 -7.38 -3.56 5.56
C THR A 15 -6.18 -3.36 6.48
N VAL A 16 -5.28 -4.34 6.49
CA VAL A 16 -4.03 -4.35 7.23
C VAL A 16 -2.88 -4.25 6.24
N LYS A 17 -2.03 -3.23 6.44
CA LYS A 17 -0.81 -3.02 5.66
C LYS A 17 0.41 -3.18 6.55
N SER A 18 1.33 -4.05 6.16
CA SER A 18 2.54 -4.29 6.94
C SER A 18 3.69 -4.79 6.06
N THR A 19 4.87 -4.88 6.65
CA THR A 19 6.08 -5.39 6.03
C THR A 19 6.47 -6.72 6.64
N TYR A 20 6.91 -7.65 5.81
CA TYR A 20 7.40 -8.96 6.24
C TYR A 20 8.67 -9.31 5.48
N GLU A 21 9.68 -9.78 6.20
CA GLU A 21 10.93 -10.24 5.61
C GLU A 21 10.83 -11.72 5.29
N ALA A 22 11.03 -12.06 4.02
CA ALA A 22 10.95 -13.43 3.53
C ALA A 22 12.01 -13.68 2.45
N SER A 23 12.25 -14.95 2.13
CA SER A 23 13.13 -15.33 1.01
C SER A 23 12.37 -15.36 -0.31
N ALA A 24 11.07 -15.67 -0.25
CA ALA A 24 10.18 -15.71 -1.41
C ALA A 24 8.79 -15.16 -1.07
N ARG A 25 8.06 -14.74 -2.12
CA ARG A 25 6.65 -14.34 -2.02
C ARG A 25 5.77 -15.43 -1.42
N ASP A 26 6.08 -16.70 -1.69
CA ASP A 26 5.32 -17.85 -1.21
C ASP A 26 5.24 -17.89 0.32
N GLU A 27 6.37 -17.64 1.01
CA GLU A 27 6.41 -17.59 2.48
C GLU A 27 5.52 -16.47 3.04
N VAL A 28 5.40 -15.35 2.33
CA VAL A 28 4.50 -14.26 2.71
C VAL A 28 3.05 -14.71 2.60
N LEU A 29 2.69 -15.45 1.55
CA LEU A 29 1.34 -15.96 1.33
C LEU A 29 0.97 -17.01 2.39
N GLU A 30 1.87 -17.95 2.71
CA GLU A 30 1.68 -18.93 3.77
C GLU A 30 1.48 -18.26 5.14
N MET A 31 2.23 -17.19 5.42
CA MET A 31 2.09 -16.42 6.66
C MET A 31 0.72 -15.72 6.74
N LEU A 32 0.25 -15.14 5.63
CA LEU A 32 -1.07 -14.50 5.55
C LEU A 32 -2.20 -15.52 5.73
N GLU A 33 -2.09 -16.69 5.11
CA GLU A 33 -3.06 -17.78 5.23
C GLU A 33 -3.17 -18.26 6.68
N LYS A 34 -2.04 -18.48 7.36
CA LYS A 34 -1.99 -18.85 8.79
C LYS A 34 -2.68 -17.81 9.69
N LYS A 35 -2.61 -16.54 9.31
CA LYS A 35 -3.26 -15.42 10.04
C LYS A 35 -4.71 -15.18 9.62
N LYS A 36 -5.26 -15.97 8.68
CA LYS A 36 -6.57 -15.76 8.06
C LYS A 36 -6.73 -14.34 7.50
N LEU A 37 -5.65 -13.84 6.91
CA LEU A 37 -5.61 -12.56 6.20
C LEU A 37 -5.67 -12.86 4.70
N TYR A 38 -6.50 -12.11 3.99
CA TYR A 38 -6.69 -12.25 2.55
C TYR A 38 -5.83 -11.22 1.81
N PRO A 39 -4.76 -11.63 1.11
CA PRO A 39 -3.90 -10.69 0.39
C PRO A 39 -4.67 -9.96 -0.72
N ILE A 40 -4.61 -8.63 -0.70
CA ILE A 40 -5.01 -7.76 -1.81
C ILE A 40 -3.80 -7.47 -2.69
N LYS A 41 -2.68 -7.10 -2.07
CA LYS A 41 -1.45 -6.69 -2.75
C LYS A 41 -0.23 -7.19 -2.01
N VAL A 42 0.76 -7.71 -2.74
CA VAL A 42 2.07 -8.08 -2.18
C VAL A 42 3.14 -7.56 -3.14
N GLU A 43 4.00 -6.69 -2.65
CA GLU A 43 5.10 -6.08 -3.42
C GLU A 43 6.43 -6.37 -2.74
N GLU A 44 7.39 -6.84 -3.53
CA GLU A 44 8.78 -7.01 -3.08
C GLU A 44 9.47 -5.65 -3.09
N THR A 45 9.95 -5.21 -1.94
CA THR A 45 10.61 -3.91 -1.79
C THR A 45 12.12 -4.11 -1.90
N VAL A 46 12.60 -4.23 -3.14
CA VAL A 46 14.04 -4.28 -3.43
C VAL A 46 14.58 -2.86 -3.48
N GLY A 47 14.89 -2.29 -2.31
CA GLY A 47 15.80 -1.14 -2.19
C GLY A 47 15.53 0.10 -3.07
N LYS A 48 14.29 0.36 -3.47
CA LYS A 48 13.90 1.66 -4.04
C LYS A 48 12.87 2.29 -3.13
N GLU A 49 13.33 3.22 -2.31
CA GLU A 49 12.51 4.18 -1.57
C GLU A 49 11.46 4.77 -2.53
N ILE A 50 10.22 4.28 -2.48
CA ILE A 50 9.11 4.95 -3.15
C ILE A 50 8.71 6.10 -2.23
N LYS A 51 9.44 7.21 -2.34
CA LYS A 51 9.00 8.51 -1.85
C LYS A 51 7.82 8.92 -2.73
N THR A 52 6.60 8.58 -2.34
CA THR A 52 5.42 9.24 -2.88
C THR A 52 4.92 10.28 -1.90
N PRO A 53 5.46 11.53 -1.93
CA PRO A 53 4.74 12.67 -1.40
C PRO A 53 3.73 13.11 -2.47
N VAL A 54 2.66 12.34 -2.72
CA VAL A 54 1.53 12.87 -3.48
C VAL A 54 0.66 13.68 -2.53
N SER A 55 1.21 14.81 -2.09
CA SER A 55 0.43 15.87 -1.47
C SER A 55 -0.39 16.51 -2.59
N LEU A 56 -1.60 16.00 -2.80
CA LEU A 56 -2.58 16.60 -3.70
C LEU A 56 -3.02 17.94 -3.09
N GLN A 57 -2.21 18.98 -3.33
CA GLN A 57 -2.61 20.35 -3.01
C GLN A 57 -3.80 20.72 -3.88
N ARG A 58 -4.95 20.84 -3.22
CA ARG A 58 -6.23 21.26 -3.78
C ARG A 58 -6.11 22.68 -4.35
N VAL A 59 -5.91 22.81 -5.66
CA VAL A 59 -5.96 24.11 -6.34
C VAL A 59 -7.41 24.61 -6.28
N LYS A 60 -7.65 25.64 -5.47
CA LYS A 60 -8.91 26.39 -5.48
C LYS A 60 -8.84 27.37 -6.64
N LEU A 61 -9.37 26.98 -7.81
CA LEU A 61 -9.55 27.91 -8.93
C LEU A 61 -10.53 29.00 -8.45
N ARG A 62 -10.02 30.20 -8.16
CA ARG A 62 -10.87 31.41 -8.10
C ARG A 62 -11.07 31.85 -9.54
N ALA A 63 -12.31 31.74 -10.03
CA ALA A 63 -12.71 32.39 -11.26
C ALA A 63 -12.96 33.87 -10.93
N GLU A 64 -11.99 34.72 -11.27
CA GLU A 64 -12.19 36.16 -11.40
C GLU A 64 -12.56 36.42 -12.87
N THR A 65 -13.84 36.35 -13.21
CA THR A 65 -14.33 36.99 -14.43
C THR A 65 -14.74 38.41 -14.09
N CYS A 66 -13.80 39.32 -14.30
CA CYS A 66 -14.05 40.73 -14.53
C CYS A 66 -14.57 40.94 -15.97
N LEU A 67 -15.32 42.03 -16.17
CA LEU A 67 -15.87 42.60 -17.40
C LEU A 67 -17.17 41.98 -17.97
N GLN A 68 -18.30 42.68 -17.82
CA GLN A 68 -18.67 43.79 -18.71
C GLN A 68 -19.70 44.73 -18.05
#